data_AF-A0A845U8J0-F1
#
_entry.id   AF-A0A845U8J0-F1
#
_cell.length_a   1.000
_cell.length_b   1.000
_cell.length_c   1.000
_cell.angle_alpha   90.00
_cell.angle_beta   90.00
_cell.angle_gamma   90.00
#
_symmetry.space_group_name_H-M   'P 1'
#
loop_
_entity.id
_entity.type
_entity.pdbx_description
1 polymer ?
#
loop_
_entity_poly.entity_id
_entity_poly.type
_entity_poly.pdbx_seq_one_letter_code
_entity_poly.pdbx_strand_id
1 'polypeptide(L)'
;MTGSVANWADVYCSGIVTPEAVPYDTYLISGEEARPTTMYAQNNYVYISKGASQGVKVGDEYQIIRPMKDATPFEWFDGQAHIMKAMGQQWRDLGSVKVVVAGKDVATALVVNSCEHLERGDYARPAVARVAPTLKTPEHFDRFAPPTGKANGLVVASKEFSSTLGQNDVLYINLGSNQGTKTNDYVRFFRYQGAPKEFVYQLPHIQDRIFGFGKTPKPYAPTDLPREVLGEGVVLRSSPTSSTVLVMNSIREIYVGDWVEIEPDAPAAMRLSRPPVMTCVVEHSPIQRGRHARIIATANDPEGFPLTYTWQASGGKIVGTEEAADFDSGGLAEGSYTITARADNGRGGVADCSAVVEVQAPPAPEPVAAVQVQASKTAECDYRASGSSRADNVCKRVLDDVGLRLKNDPNSSIVIVGFADPGEPQSAQLAQSRANMAQKYLADSGIDPSRVVVRVGQADTAAGAQNHRIDIVWVPKGATY
;
A
#
# COMPACT_ATOMS: atom_id res chain seq x y z
N MET A 1 21.02 21.36 5.59
CA MET A 1 21.61 20.00 5.64
C MET A 1 20.73 19.19 6.57
N THR A 2 20.05 18.17 6.06
CA THR A 2 19.13 17.31 6.84
C THR A 2 19.95 16.50 7.84
N GLY A 3 19.73 16.70 9.14
CA GLY A 3 20.33 15.86 10.17
C GLY A 3 19.97 14.39 9.92
N SER A 4 20.90 13.48 10.17
CA SER A 4 20.62 12.05 10.11
C SER A 4 19.55 11.68 11.14
N VAL A 5 18.69 10.72 10.81
CA VAL A 5 17.71 10.16 11.76
C VAL A 5 18.28 8.86 12.33
N ALA A 6 17.93 8.55 13.59
CA ALA A 6 18.28 7.27 14.19
C ALA A 6 17.77 6.11 13.32
N ASN A 7 18.58 5.08 13.16
CA ASN A 7 18.20 3.94 12.33
C ASN A 7 17.19 3.03 13.07
N TRP A 8 16.64 2.04 12.37
CA TRP A 8 15.65 1.13 12.95
C TRP A 8 16.17 0.39 14.20
N ALA A 9 17.41 -0.09 14.18
CA ALA A 9 18.01 -0.84 15.29
C ALA A 9 18.23 0.05 16.52
N ASP A 10 18.64 1.31 16.32
CA ASP A 10 18.78 2.27 17.42
C ASP A 10 17.47 2.41 18.19
N VAL A 11 16.35 2.48 17.46
CA VAL A 11 15.02 2.72 18.04
C VAL A 11 14.40 1.45 18.63
N TYR A 12 14.53 0.30 17.96
CA TYR A 12 13.82 -0.93 18.31
C TYR A 12 14.69 -1.97 19.04
N CYS A 13 16.00 -1.80 19.10
CA CYS A 13 16.95 -2.69 19.79
C CYS A 13 17.63 -2.00 20.99
N SER A 14 17.05 -0.95 21.56
CA SER A 14 17.65 -0.15 22.64
C SER A 14 17.29 -0.61 24.06
N GLY A 15 16.21 -1.37 24.24
CA GLY A 15 15.73 -1.78 25.56
C GLY A 15 15.16 -0.60 26.36
N ILE A 16 14.91 -0.83 27.65
CA ILE A 16 14.46 0.19 28.62
C ILE A 16 14.70 -0.27 30.05
N VAL A 17 14.86 0.67 30.97
CA VAL A 17 14.66 0.43 32.41
C VAL A 17 13.37 1.13 32.82
N THR A 18 12.44 0.40 33.45
CA THR A 18 11.14 0.97 33.85
C THR A 18 10.61 0.33 35.13
N PRO A 19 9.96 1.11 36.02
CA PRO A 19 9.26 0.58 37.19
C PRO A 19 7.85 0.09 36.82
N GLU A 20 7.38 0.37 35.61
CA GLU A 20 6.06 -0.02 35.14
C GLU A 20 5.99 -1.54 34.95
N ALA A 21 4.87 -2.12 35.38
CA ALA A 21 4.63 -3.54 35.20
C ALA A 21 4.50 -3.86 33.70
N VAL A 22 5.27 -4.83 33.25
CA VAL A 22 5.15 -5.41 31.90
C VAL A 22 4.25 -6.64 32.00
N PRO A 23 3.17 -6.75 31.19
CA PRO A 23 2.33 -7.92 31.19
C PRO A 23 3.11 -9.19 30.85
N TYR A 24 2.97 -10.22 31.68
CA TYR A 24 3.63 -11.53 31.53
C TYR A 24 2.71 -12.62 30.96
N ASP A 25 1.51 -12.23 30.50
CA ASP A 25 0.45 -13.15 30.09
C ASP A 25 0.64 -13.73 28.67
N THR A 26 1.59 -13.16 27.92
CA THR A 26 1.88 -13.54 26.54
C THR A 26 3.37 -13.77 26.39
N TYR A 27 3.77 -14.94 25.89
CA TYR A 27 5.16 -15.34 25.77
C TYR A 27 5.37 -16.37 24.66
N LEU A 28 6.62 -16.57 24.26
CA LEU A 28 7.01 -17.60 23.30
C LEU A 28 7.00 -18.96 23.99
N ILE A 29 6.17 -19.88 23.50
CA ILE A 29 6.08 -21.24 24.04
C ILE A 29 7.08 -22.20 23.39
N SER A 30 7.38 -22.00 22.10
CA SER A 30 8.32 -22.79 21.31
C SER A 30 8.43 -22.18 19.90
N GLY A 31 9.08 -22.86 18.97
CA GLY A 31 8.98 -22.59 17.53
C GLY A 31 9.07 -23.86 16.69
N GLU A 32 9.11 -23.68 15.38
CA GLU A 32 9.31 -24.77 14.43
C GLU A 32 10.66 -25.46 14.69
N GLU A 33 10.73 -26.78 14.44
CA GLU A 33 11.92 -27.59 14.73
C GLU A 33 12.43 -27.49 16.18
N ALA A 34 11.56 -27.30 17.17
CA ALA A 34 11.95 -27.14 18.58
C ALA A 34 12.68 -28.34 19.25
N ARG A 35 12.89 -29.46 18.54
CA ARG A 35 13.70 -30.58 19.06
C ARG A 35 15.20 -30.26 18.97
N PRO A 36 15.75 -29.92 17.80
CA PRO A 36 17.14 -29.43 17.70
C PRO A 36 17.29 -27.93 17.99
N THR A 37 16.24 -27.12 17.81
CA THR A 37 16.34 -25.66 17.80
C THR A 37 15.84 -25.05 19.10
N THR A 38 16.72 -24.40 19.85
CA THR A 38 16.40 -23.70 21.12
C THR A 38 16.45 -22.18 21.00
N MET A 39 17.03 -21.65 19.93
CA MET A 39 17.20 -20.22 19.65
C MET A 39 16.59 -19.91 18.29
N TYR A 40 15.80 -18.85 18.22
CA TYR A 40 15.12 -18.41 17.01
C TYR A 40 15.60 -17.02 16.60
N ALA A 41 15.66 -16.78 15.30
CA ALA A 41 16.04 -15.49 14.74
C ALA A 41 15.11 -15.15 13.56
N GLN A 42 15.46 -14.10 12.82
CA GLN A 42 14.71 -13.65 11.66
C GLN A 42 14.40 -14.81 10.69
N ASN A 43 13.19 -14.81 10.16
CA ASN A 43 12.62 -15.82 9.27
C ASN A 43 12.30 -17.19 9.91
N ASN A 44 12.52 -17.39 11.21
CA ASN A 44 12.00 -18.58 11.89
C ASN A 44 10.52 -18.40 12.24
N TYR A 45 9.80 -19.53 12.36
CA TYR A 45 8.45 -19.56 12.91
C TYR A 45 8.49 -19.88 14.39
N VAL A 46 7.82 -19.05 15.19
CA VAL A 46 7.66 -19.20 16.64
C VAL A 46 6.19 -19.32 16.99
N TYR A 47 5.90 -19.89 18.16
CA TYR A 47 4.56 -20.06 18.69
C TYR A 47 4.37 -19.16 19.92
N ILE A 48 3.27 -18.41 19.95
CA ILE A 48 2.91 -17.48 21.02
C ILE A 48 1.82 -18.11 21.89
N SER A 49 1.91 -17.94 23.20
CA SER A 49 0.98 -18.48 24.21
C SER A 49 -0.46 -17.95 24.15
N LYS A 50 -0.80 -17.14 23.14
CA LYS A 50 -2.15 -16.63 22.89
C LYS A 50 -2.64 -17.00 21.49
N GLY A 51 -3.92 -17.32 21.39
CA GLY A 51 -4.60 -17.63 20.13
C GLY A 51 -5.85 -16.78 19.87
N ALA A 52 -6.61 -17.19 18.86
CA ALA A 52 -7.83 -16.54 18.41
C ALA A 52 -8.91 -16.43 19.51
N SER A 53 -8.99 -17.40 20.43
CA SER A 53 -9.91 -17.35 21.58
C SER A 53 -9.61 -16.19 22.53
N GLN A 54 -8.38 -15.67 22.50
CA GLN A 54 -7.89 -14.55 23.29
C GLN A 54 -7.73 -13.27 22.44
N GLY A 55 -8.29 -13.24 21.23
CA GLY A 55 -8.34 -12.06 20.37
C GLY A 55 -7.17 -11.88 19.42
N VAL A 56 -6.22 -12.82 19.35
CA VAL A 56 -5.10 -12.77 18.40
C VAL A 56 -5.60 -13.00 16.98
N LYS A 57 -5.16 -12.15 16.04
CA LYS A 57 -5.52 -12.21 14.62
C LYS A 57 -4.29 -12.39 13.75
N VAL A 58 -4.50 -12.97 12.56
CA VAL A 58 -3.48 -13.00 11.52
C VAL A 58 -3.12 -11.56 11.14
N GLY A 59 -1.83 -11.27 11.09
CA GLY A 59 -1.28 -9.95 10.84
C GLY A 59 -0.92 -9.15 12.09
N ASP A 60 -1.35 -9.56 13.29
CA ASP A 60 -0.98 -8.89 14.53
C ASP A 60 0.54 -8.94 14.74
N GLU A 61 1.11 -7.82 15.18
CA GLU A 61 2.54 -7.70 15.44
C GLU A 61 2.81 -7.60 16.95
N TYR A 62 3.78 -8.39 17.41
CA TYR A 62 4.23 -8.40 18.78
C TYR A 62 5.71 -8.05 18.86
N GLN A 63 6.06 -7.20 19.81
CA GLN A 63 7.45 -7.00 20.21
C GLN A 63 7.82 -8.07 21.25
N ILE A 64 8.99 -8.69 21.06
CA ILE A 64 9.54 -9.68 21.98
C ILE A 64 10.57 -9.02 22.87
N ILE A 65 10.46 -9.24 24.18
CA ILE A 65 11.28 -8.62 25.21
C ILE A 65 11.69 -9.63 26.29
N ARG A 66 12.85 -9.38 26.90
CA ARG A 66 13.40 -10.21 27.98
C ARG A 66 13.81 -9.37 29.18
N PRO A 67 13.44 -9.76 30.41
CA PRO A 67 13.94 -9.10 31.60
C PRO A 67 15.42 -9.46 31.77
N MET A 68 16.26 -8.44 31.91
CA MET A 68 17.70 -8.61 32.06
C MET A 68 18.10 -8.45 33.53
N LYS A 69 19.11 -9.23 33.92
CA LYS A 69 19.78 -9.08 35.21
C LYS A 69 21.27 -9.18 34.95
N ASP A 70 22.03 -8.24 35.51
CA ASP A 70 23.47 -8.33 35.49
C ASP A 70 23.91 -9.60 36.23
N ALA A 71 24.64 -10.47 35.54
CA ALA A 71 25.13 -11.72 36.10
C ALA A 71 26.30 -11.50 37.07
N THR A 72 26.98 -10.36 36.96
CA THR A 72 28.14 -9.98 37.76
C THR A 72 27.91 -8.58 38.35
N PRO A 73 26.88 -8.41 39.20
CA PRO A 73 26.51 -7.09 39.70
C PRO A 73 27.69 -6.51 40.50
N PHE A 74 28.30 -5.48 39.95
CA PHE A 74 29.37 -4.72 40.58
C PHE A 74 28.98 -3.25 40.57
N GLU A 75 29.01 -2.61 41.74
CA GLU A 75 28.72 -1.18 41.84
C GLU A 75 29.93 -0.37 41.34
N TRP A 76 29.75 0.30 40.22
CA TRP A 76 30.71 1.23 39.65
C TRP A 76 30.71 2.57 40.35
N PHE A 77 29.58 2.93 40.98
CA PHE A 77 29.48 4.08 41.86
C PHE A 77 28.56 3.80 43.06
N ASP A 78 28.78 4.54 44.14
CA ASP A 78 28.05 4.40 45.40
C ASP A 78 26.54 4.50 45.19
N GLY A 79 25.82 3.49 45.67
CA GLY A 79 24.36 3.48 45.63
C GLY A 79 23.80 3.21 44.23
N GLN A 80 24.62 2.79 43.26
CA GLN A 80 24.15 2.39 41.94
C GLN A 80 23.05 1.34 42.03
N ALA A 81 23.18 0.30 42.87
CA ALA A 81 22.14 -0.73 42.98
C ALA A 81 20.83 -0.18 43.58
N HIS A 82 20.93 0.77 44.51
CA HIS A 82 19.75 1.45 45.05
C HIS A 82 19.01 2.27 43.99
N ILE A 83 19.76 3.02 43.17
CA ILE A 83 19.19 3.81 42.06
C ILE A 83 18.62 2.88 41.00
N MET A 84 19.33 1.81 40.61
CA MET A 84 18.83 0.82 39.65
C MET A 84 17.51 0.20 40.13
N LYS A 85 17.40 -0.14 41.42
CA LYS A 85 16.15 -0.64 42.00
C LYS A 85 15.01 0.38 41.91
N ALA A 86 15.29 1.67 42.09
CA ALA A 86 14.30 2.74 41.97
C ALA A 86 13.89 3.00 40.51
N MET A 87 14.82 2.85 39.57
CA MET A 87 14.54 2.96 38.12
C MET A 87 13.67 1.79 37.60
N GLY A 88 13.79 0.61 38.23
CA GLY A 88 12.96 -0.56 37.95
C GLY A 88 13.68 -1.65 37.16
N GLN A 89 12.92 -2.46 36.44
CA GLN A 89 13.43 -3.64 35.74
C GLN A 89 14.04 -3.22 34.40
N GLN A 90 15.26 -3.69 34.11
CA GLN A 90 15.87 -3.57 32.80
C GLN A 90 15.28 -4.62 31.86
N TRP A 91 14.82 -4.19 30.70
CA TRP A 91 14.22 -5.00 29.65
C TRP A 91 15.01 -4.82 28.37
N ARG A 92 15.31 -5.94 27.71
CA ARG A 92 15.92 -5.97 26.40
C ARG A 92 14.85 -6.16 25.34
N ASP A 93 14.96 -5.41 24.24
CA ASP A 93 14.17 -5.65 23.03
C ASP A 93 14.90 -6.71 22.20
N LEU A 94 14.26 -7.86 21.93
CA LEU A 94 14.87 -8.97 21.20
C LEU A 94 14.49 -9.00 19.72
N GLY A 95 13.32 -8.46 19.37
CA GLY A 95 12.84 -8.44 17.99
C GLY A 95 11.33 -8.21 17.90
N SER A 96 10.79 -8.46 16.71
CA SER A 96 9.35 -8.41 16.45
C SER A 96 8.90 -9.63 15.66
N VAL A 97 7.70 -10.09 15.98
CA VAL A 97 7.05 -11.24 15.33
C VAL A 97 5.70 -10.82 14.77
N LYS A 98 5.30 -11.42 13.65
CA LYS A 98 4.01 -11.19 13.00
C LYS A 98 3.22 -12.47 12.90
N VAL A 99 2.00 -12.47 13.41
CA VAL A 99 1.13 -13.64 13.41
C VAL A 99 0.77 -14.04 11.99
N VAL A 100 1.06 -15.29 11.62
CA VAL A 100 0.72 -15.87 10.31
C VAL A 100 -0.45 -16.84 10.40
N VAL A 101 -0.62 -17.51 11.54
CA VAL A 101 -1.74 -18.42 11.80
C VAL A 101 -2.23 -18.19 13.23
N ALA A 102 -3.50 -17.83 13.38
CA ALA A 102 -4.15 -17.72 14.69
C ALA A 102 -4.90 -19.03 15.00
N GLY A 103 -4.25 -19.95 15.71
CA GLY A 103 -4.91 -21.15 16.25
C GLY A 103 -5.82 -20.79 17.43
N LYS A 104 -6.58 -21.75 17.97
CA LYS A 104 -7.56 -21.49 19.03
C LYS A 104 -6.93 -20.83 20.26
N ASP A 105 -5.91 -21.46 20.85
CA ASP A 105 -5.29 -21.04 22.11
C ASP A 105 -3.80 -20.63 21.95
N VAL A 106 -3.25 -20.86 20.76
CA VAL A 106 -1.85 -20.58 20.40
C VAL A 106 -1.83 -20.00 18.98
N ALA A 107 -0.93 -19.06 18.73
CA ALA A 107 -0.69 -18.49 17.40
C ALA A 107 0.70 -18.85 16.89
N THR A 108 0.82 -19.08 15.58
CA THR A 108 2.11 -19.18 14.89
C THR A 108 2.45 -17.81 14.31
N ALA A 109 3.67 -17.35 14.57
CA ALA A 109 4.17 -16.07 14.13
C ALA A 109 5.54 -16.22 13.44
N LEU A 110 5.75 -15.43 12.40
CA LEU A 110 7.04 -15.28 11.72
C LEU A 110 7.87 -14.24 12.46
N VAL A 111 9.14 -14.52 12.74
CA VAL A 111 10.08 -13.52 13.25
C VAL A 111 10.45 -12.56 12.11
N VAL A 112 9.97 -11.31 12.20
CA VAL A 112 10.14 -10.28 11.17
C VAL A 112 11.49 -9.58 11.33
N ASN A 113 11.84 -9.21 12.56
CA ASN A 113 13.10 -8.56 12.88
C ASN A 113 13.71 -9.20 14.14
N SER A 114 15.05 -9.28 14.18
CA SER A 114 15.82 -9.82 15.30
C SER A 114 16.92 -8.84 15.70
N CYS A 115 16.89 -8.38 16.95
CA CYS A 115 17.97 -7.65 17.61
C CYS A 115 18.95 -8.61 18.27
N GLU A 116 18.42 -9.69 18.83
CA GLU A 116 19.13 -10.82 19.42
C GLU A 116 18.35 -12.10 19.09
N HIS A 117 18.81 -13.26 19.57
CA HIS A 117 18.04 -14.49 19.47
C HIS A 117 16.84 -14.47 20.41
N LEU A 118 15.75 -15.09 19.99
CA LEU A 118 14.52 -15.30 20.73
C LEU A 118 14.52 -16.73 21.29
N GLU A 119 13.99 -16.92 22.49
CA GLU A 119 13.95 -18.21 23.18
C GLU A 119 12.57 -18.46 23.81
N ARG A 120 12.34 -19.72 24.18
CA ARG A 120 11.16 -20.10 24.96
C ARG A 120 11.14 -19.31 26.28
N GLY A 121 10.00 -18.73 26.60
CA GLY A 121 9.78 -17.94 27.81
C GLY A 121 10.00 -16.44 27.63
N ASP A 122 10.48 -15.99 26.46
CA ASP A 122 10.49 -14.55 26.16
C ASP A 122 9.09 -13.99 26.08
N TYR A 123 8.91 -12.79 26.61
CA TYR A 123 7.60 -12.17 26.69
C TYR A 123 7.27 -11.44 25.40
N ALA A 124 6.02 -11.58 24.97
CA ALA A 124 5.50 -10.89 23.81
C ALA A 124 4.52 -9.81 24.27
N ARG A 125 4.60 -8.62 23.70
CA ARG A 125 3.61 -7.56 23.92
C ARG A 125 3.20 -6.97 22.58
N PRO A 126 1.98 -6.42 22.45
CA PRO A 126 1.57 -5.74 21.23
C PRO A 126 2.64 -4.73 20.78
N ALA A 127 3.02 -4.78 19.51
CA ALA A 127 4.02 -3.87 18.97
C ALA A 127 3.47 -2.44 18.96
N VAL A 128 4.28 -1.49 19.44
CA VAL A 128 3.98 -0.06 19.42
C VAL A 128 5.01 0.63 18.54
N ALA A 129 4.54 1.38 17.54
CA ALA A 129 5.41 2.15 16.67
C ALA A 129 6.16 3.22 17.47
N ARG A 130 7.47 3.29 17.29
CA ARG A 130 8.37 4.24 17.92
C ARG A 130 8.84 5.27 16.88
N VAL A 131 8.85 6.54 17.28
CA VAL A 131 9.33 7.64 16.44
C VAL A 131 10.86 7.66 16.50
N ALA A 132 11.51 7.62 15.34
CA ALA A 132 12.97 7.78 15.26
C ALA A 132 13.35 9.23 15.55
N PRO A 133 14.21 9.52 16.55
CA PRO A 133 14.66 10.87 16.81
C PRO A 133 15.62 11.37 15.73
N THR A 134 15.68 12.68 15.60
CA THR A 134 16.70 13.35 14.79
C THR A 134 18.02 13.35 15.55
N LEU A 135 19.13 13.14 14.86
CA LEU A 135 20.47 13.22 15.43
C LEU A 135 21.07 14.60 15.14
N LYS A 136 21.68 15.22 16.15
CA LYS A 136 22.46 16.45 15.96
C LYS A 136 23.74 16.15 15.18
N THR A 137 24.18 17.11 14.37
CA THR A 137 25.52 17.04 13.79
C THR A 137 26.57 17.42 14.85
N PRO A 138 27.74 16.77 14.86
CA PRO A 138 28.82 17.07 15.81
C PRO A 138 29.31 18.52 15.78
N GLU A 139 29.06 19.25 14.69
CA GLU A 139 29.45 20.65 14.48
C GLU A 139 28.85 21.61 15.52
N HIS A 140 27.73 21.22 16.14
CA HIS A 140 27.02 22.04 17.13
C HIS A 140 27.31 21.64 18.59
N PHE A 141 28.30 20.76 18.81
CA PHE A 141 28.68 20.33 20.15
C PHE A 141 29.42 21.44 20.90
N ASP A 142 28.84 21.92 22.01
CA ASP A 142 29.45 22.92 22.88
C ASP A 142 30.11 22.27 24.10
N ARG A 143 31.44 22.08 24.00
CA ARG A 143 32.26 21.53 25.09
C ARG A 143 32.24 22.38 26.37
N PHE A 144 31.92 23.66 26.26
CA PHE A 144 31.95 24.61 27.38
C PHE A 144 30.54 25.05 27.80
N ALA A 145 29.52 24.30 27.40
CA ALA A 145 28.14 24.65 27.65
C ALA A 145 27.87 24.88 29.15
N PRO A 146 27.29 26.04 29.52
CA PRO A 146 26.97 26.33 30.92
C PRO A 146 25.85 25.41 31.43
N PRO A 147 25.75 25.19 32.76
CA PRO A 147 24.66 24.42 33.37
C PRO A 147 23.29 24.91 32.93
N THR A 148 22.40 23.98 32.58
CA THR A 148 21.08 24.34 32.05
C THR A 148 20.12 24.80 33.15
N GLY A 149 20.44 24.49 34.42
CA GLY A 149 19.55 24.71 35.56
C GLY A 149 18.36 23.75 35.61
N LYS A 150 18.26 22.81 34.65
CA LYS A 150 17.30 21.70 34.68
C LYS A 150 17.76 20.63 35.68
N ALA A 151 16.91 19.64 35.94
CA ALA A 151 17.25 18.52 36.82
C ALA A 151 18.46 17.74 36.29
N ASN A 152 19.38 17.43 37.21
CA ASN A 152 20.53 16.55 36.95
C ASN A 152 20.20 15.12 37.36
N GLY A 153 20.78 14.17 36.63
CA GLY A 153 20.79 12.76 36.97
C GLY A 153 22.17 12.15 36.72
N LEU A 154 22.20 10.82 36.69
CA LEU A 154 23.37 10.00 36.49
C LEU A 154 23.14 9.01 35.34
N VAL A 155 24.21 8.65 34.65
CA VAL A 155 24.30 7.44 33.82
C VAL A 155 24.39 6.25 34.76
N VAL A 156 23.40 5.36 34.77
CA VAL A 156 23.29 4.32 35.81
C VAL A 156 23.63 2.93 35.29
N ALA A 157 23.31 2.65 34.04
CA ALA A 157 23.62 1.37 33.40
C ALA A 157 23.70 1.55 31.88
N SER A 158 24.21 0.53 31.20
CA SER A 158 24.17 0.43 29.75
C SER A 158 23.34 -0.77 29.30
N LYS A 159 22.96 -0.78 28.02
CA LYS A 159 22.24 -1.90 27.41
C LYS A 159 22.95 -3.24 27.62
N GLU A 160 24.28 -3.26 27.53
CA GLU A 160 25.13 -4.46 27.63
C GLU A 160 25.86 -4.59 28.97
N PHE A 161 25.45 -3.85 30.00
CA PHE A 161 26.13 -3.81 31.30
C PHE A 161 27.61 -3.37 31.25
N SER A 162 28.08 -2.88 30.10
CA SER A 162 29.34 -2.14 29.99
C SER A 162 29.30 -0.88 30.85
N SER A 163 30.44 -0.53 31.41
CA SER A 163 30.58 0.61 32.30
C SER A 163 31.33 1.77 31.66
N THR A 164 31.89 1.53 30.47
CA THR A 164 32.48 2.49 29.54
C THR A 164 31.61 2.59 28.31
N LEU A 165 31.30 3.81 27.92
CA LEU A 165 30.38 4.15 26.84
C LEU A 165 31.03 5.20 25.93
N GLY A 166 30.72 5.13 24.66
CA GLY A 166 31.10 6.09 23.64
C GLY A 166 29.98 6.30 22.62
N GLN A 167 30.34 6.93 21.50
CA GLN A 167 29.41 7.16 20.40
C GLN A 167 28.72 5.87 19.93
N ASN A 168 27.42 5.97 19.67
CA ASN A 168 26.48 4.91 19.27
C ASN A 168 26.11 3.90 20.38
N ASP A 169 26.64 4.03 21.59
CA ASP A 169 26.20 3.18 22.69
C ASP A 169 24.83 3.61 23.21
N VAL A 170 24.09 2.64 23.74
CA VAL A 170 22.80 2.87 24.42
C VAL A 170 22.97 2.73 25.92
N LEU A 171 22.54 3.77 26.64
CA LEU A 171 22.63 3.85 28.09
C LEU A 171 21.29 4.20 28.75
N TYR A 172 21.23 4.00 30.06
CA TYR A 172 20.07 4.28 30.89
C TYR A 172 20.42 5.30 31.97
N ILE A 173 19.61 6.35 32.05
CA ILE A 173 19.77 7.43 33.02
C ILE A 173 18.61 7.46 34.02
N ASN A 174 18.84 7.94 35.24
CA ASN A 174 17.78 8.12 36.27
C ASN A 174 17.02 9.46 36.15
N LEU A 175 16.94 10.00 34.93
CA LEU A 175 15.99 11.06 34.59
C LEU A 175 14.88 10.43 33.76
N GLY A 176 13.66 10.46 34.27
CA GLY A 176 12.44 10.01 33.61
C GLY A 176 11.47 11.14 33.36
N SER A 177 10.29 10.79 32.86
CA SER A 177 9.23 11.75 32.53
C SER A 177 8.75 12.54 33.73
N ASN A 178 8.83 11.99 34.95
CA ASN A 178 8.53 12.71 36.19
C ASN A 178 9.57 13.82 36.50
N GLN A 179 10.78 13.71 35.95
CA GLN A 179 11.82 14.73 36.02
C GLN A 179 11.93 15.56 34.73
N GLY A 180 10.96 15.41 33.81
CA GLY A 180 10.82 16.26 32.63
C GLY A 180 11.47 15.74 31.35
N THR A 181 12.01 14.52 31.32
CA THR A 181 12.52 13.94 30.07
C THR A 181 11.40 13.48 29.14
N LYS A 182 11.55 13.74 27.85
CA LYS A 182 10.66 13.31 26.78
C LYS A 182 11.46 12.62 25.68
N THR A 183 10.81 11.75 24.92
CA THR A 183 11.40 11.23 23.68
C THR A 183 11.78 12.40 22.77
N ASN A 184 12.95 12.28 22.13
CA ASN A 184 13.56 13.31 21.29
C ASN A 184 14.13 14.54 22.03
N ASP A 185 14.18 14.50 23.37
CA ASP A 185 15.01 15.44 24.12
C ASP A 185 16.49 15.10 23.94
N TYR A 186 17.33 16.12 23.98
CA TYR A 186 18.78 15.96 24.00
C TYR A 186 19.30 16.07 25.43
N VAL A 187 20.33 15.30 25.72
CA VAL A 187 20.99 15.29 27.02
C VAL A 187 22.48 15.49 26.86
N ARG A 188 23.08 16.09 27.88
CA ARG A 188 24.51 16.32 27.95
C ARG A 188 25.11 15.50 29.07
N PHE A 189 26.19 14.78 28.74
CA PHE A 189 26.98 14.02 29.72
C PHE A 189 28.15 14.88 30.19
N PHE A 190 28.39 14.91 31.49
CA PHE A 190 29.47 15.73 32.06
C PHE A 190 30.02 15.14 33.36
N ARG A 191 31.20 15.62 33.75
CA ARG A 191 31.89 15.23 34.99
C ARG A 191 32.43 16.46 35.71
N TYR A 192 32.37 16.44 37.04
CA TYR A 192 33.06 17.43 37.87
C TYR A 192 34.49 16.97 38.15
N GLN A 193 35.45 17.87 37.97
CA GLN A 193 36.81 17.70 38.46
C GLN A 193 36.86 18.09 39.94
N GLY A 194 37.81 17.58 40.73
CA GLY A 194 37.96 17.94 42.14
C GLY A 194 37.10 17.12 43.12
N ALA A 195 36.32 16.15 42.65
CA ALA A 195 35.46 15.32 43.51
C ALA A 195 36.30 14.33 44.35
N PRO A 196 35.97 14.11 45.64
CA PRO A 196 36.70 13.13 46.47
C PRO A 196 36.75 11.72 45.88
N LYS A 197 35.82 11.40 44.96
CA LYS A 197 35.72 10.17 44.17
C LYS A 197 35.68 10.55 42.68
N GLU A 198 36.86 10.79 42.10
CA GLU A 198 37.04 11.36 40.75
C GLU A 198 37.10 10.34 39.61
N PHE A 199 37.40 9.08 39.92
CA PHE A 199 37.68 8.06 38.91
C PHE A 199 36.68 6.92 38.94
N VAL A 200 36.65 6.24 37.80
CA VAL A 200 36.29 4.83 37.69
C VAL A 200 36.88 4.06 38.88
N TYR A 201 36.06 3.27 39.57
CA TYR A 201 36.38 2.56 40.82
C TYR A 201 36.35 3.38 42.12
N GLN A 202 36.00 4.68 42.06
CA GLN A 202 35.75 5.54 43.23
C GLN A 202 36.87 5.57 44.28
N LEU A 203 38.11 5.38 43.82
CA LEU A 203 39.25 5.37 44.71
C LEU A 203 39.52 6.81 45.18
N PRO A 204 39.49 7.06 46.50
CA PRO A 204 39.69 8.41 47.02
C PRO A 204 41.13 8.84 46.82
N HIS A 205 41.32 10.14 46.55
CA HIS A 205 42.63 10.79 46.51
C HIS A 205 43.59 10.31 45.41
N ILE A 206 43.08 9.81 44.29
CA ILE A 206 43.95 9.38 43.19
C ILE A 206 44.68 10.57 42.54
N GLN A 207 44.02 11.71 42.31
CA GLN A 207 44.67 12.85 41.66
C GLN A 207 45.82 13.42 42.50
N ASP A 208 45.63 13.57 43.81
CA ASP A 208 46.65 14.11 44.71
C ASP A 208 47.71 13.08 45.11
N ARG A 209 47.34 11.81 45.36
CA ARG A 209 48.30 10.80 45.86
C ARG A 209 48.94 9.91 44.81
N ILE A 210 48.26 9.63 43.70
CA ILE A 210 48.77 8.74 42.65
C ILE A 210 49.33 9.54 41.48
N PHE A 211 48.54 10.46 40.92
CA PHE A 211 48.97 11.24 39.74
C PHE A 211 49.77 12.49 40.08
N GLY A 212 49.81 12.88 41.35
CA GLY A 212 50.73 13.92 41.83
C GLY A 212 50.37 15.33 41.35
N PHE A 213 49.09 15.65 41.15
CA PHE A 213 48.64 17.00 40.74
C PHE A 213 48.95 18.12 41.76
N GLY A 214 49.57 17.78 42.90
CA GLY A 214 49.99 18.74 43.92
C GLY A 214 48.82 19.29 44.73
N LYS A 215 49.14 20.06 45.78
CA LYS A 215 48.14 20.72 46.63
C LYS A 215 48.06 22.20 46.25
N THR A 216 46.86 22.69 45.92
CA THR A 216 46.64 24.12 45.70
C THR A 216 46.65 24.88 47.03
N PRO A 217 47.07 26.17 47.07
CA PRO A 217 47.07 26.97 48.30
C PRO A 217 45.68 27.14 48.92
N LYS A 218 44.64 27.09 48.08
CA LYS A 218 43.23 27.13 48.47
C LYS A 218 42.54 25.82 48.02
N PRO A 219 41.77 25.14 48.89
CA PRO A 219 40.92 24.05 48.46
C PRO A 219 39.77 24.57 47.58
N TYR A 220 39.49 23.88 46.48
CA TYR A 220 38.35 24.15 45.61
C TYR A 220 37.33 23.03 45.81
N ALA A 221 36.05 23.40 45.98
CA ALA A 221 34.97 22.42 45.91
C ALA A 221 34.80 21.92 44.47
N PRO A 222 34.24 20.72 44.24
CA PRO A 222 34.03 20.20 42.88
C PRO A 222 33.17 21.13 42.02
N THR A 223 32.25 21.87 42.64
CA THR A 223 31.39 22.87 42.00
C THR A 223 32.09 24.19 41.69
N ASP A 224 33.24 24.45 42.32
CA ASP A 224 34.07 25.65 42.03
C ASP A 224 34.89 25.46 40.75
N LEU A 225 35.06 24.20 40.31
CA LEU A 225 35.80 23.85 39.11
C LEU A 225 34.85 23.74 37.91
N PRO A 226 35.31 24.10 36.69
CA PRO A 226 34.54 23.87 35.49
C PRO A 226 34.21 22.39 35.33
N ARG A 227 32.95 22.09 35.04
CA ARG A 227 32.55 20.75 34.61
C ARG A 227 33.13 20.45 33.23
N GLU A 228 33.51 19.20 33.03
CA GLU A 228 33.96 18.71 31.73
C GLU A 228 32.77 18.06 31.01
N VAL A 229 32.35 18.65 29.88
CA VAL A 229 31.36 18.03 29.01
C VAL A 229 32.02 16.88 28.24
N LEU A 230 31.44 15.69 28.33
CA LEU A 230 31.99 14.45 27.79
C LEU A 230 31.37 14.10 26.42
N GLY A 231 30.09 14.42 26.24
CA GLY A 231 29.34 14.06 25.04
C GLY A 231 27.87 14.48 25.12
N GLU A 232 27.14 14.14 24.07
CA GLU A 232 25.71 14.41 23.92
C GLU A 232 24.97 13.13 23.50
N GLY A 233 23.72 13.03 23.91
CA GLY A 233 22.84 11.93 23.58
C GLY A 233 21.42 12.38 23.27
N VAL A 234 20.63 11.49 22.69
CA VAL A 234 19.22 11.72 22.43
C VAL A 234 18.36 10.69 23.14
N VAL A 235 17.29 11.14 23.79
CA VAL A 235 16.34 10.29 24.51
C VAL A 235 15.50 9.52 23.49
N LEU A 236 15.69 8.21 23.44
CA LEU A 236 14.90 7.29 22.61
C LEU A 236 13.55 6.98 23.26
N ARG A 237 13.56 6.77 24.58
CA ARG A 237 12.39 6.36 25.38
C ARG A 237 12.48 6.95 26.77
N SER A 238 11.33 7.33 27.31
CA SER A 238 11.21 7.81 28.70
C SER A 238 10.19 6.97 29.44
N SER A 239 10.57 6.51 30.63
CA SER A 239 9.70 5.92 31.65
C SER A 239 9.56 6.94 32.80
N PRO A 240 8.68 6.70 33.80
CA PRO A 240 8.50 7.64 34.91
C PRO A 240 9.78 8.02 35.66
N THR A 241 10.72 7.09 35.81
CA THR A 241 11.94 7.26 36.64
C THR A 241 13.26 7.15 35.89
N SER A 242 13.22 6.79 34.62
CA SER A 242 14.42 6.56 33.81
C SER A 242 14.20 6.77 32.33
N SER A 243 15.27 7.06 31.60
CA SER A 243 15.25 7.21 30.15
C SER A 243 16.30 6.34 29.48
N THR A 244 15.99 5.88 28.27
CA THR A 244 16.93 5.22 27.37
C THR A 244 17.49 6.25 26.41
N VAL A 245 18.81 6.33 26.33
CA VAL A 245 19.52 7.36 25.57
C VAL A 245 20.50 6.71 24.62
N LEU A 246 20.50 7.18 23.37
CA LEU A 246 21.55 6.88 22.39
C LEU A 246 22.62 7.96 22.50
N VAL A 247 23.88 7.56 22.69
CA VAL A 247 25.02 8.49 22.64
C VAL A 247 25.27 8.88 21.19
N MET A 248 25.13 10.16 20.87
CA MET A 248 25.31 10.66 19.50
C MET A 248 26.77 11.01 19.21
N ASN A 249 27.44 11.60 20.20
CA ASN A 249 28.84 12.01 20.11
C ASN A 249 29.48 11.95 21.49
N SER A 250 30.76 11.61 21.54
CA SER A 250 31.57 11.56 22.75
C SER A 250 32.98 12.04 22.44
N ILE A 251 33.42 13.11 23.10
CA ILE A 251 34.82 13.56 22.99
C ILE A 251 35.72 12.86 24.01
N ARG A 252 35.13 12.17 24.99
CA ARG A 252 35.76 11.33 26.00
C ARG A 252 34.86 10.16 26.35
N GLU A 253 35.43 9.15 27.00
CA GLU A 253 34.69 8.03 27.55
C GLU A 253 33.67 8.51 28.58
N ILE A 254 32.42 8.08 28.39
CA ILE A 254 31.33 8.26 29.34
C ILE A 254 31.30 7.02 30.22
N TYR A 255 31.36 7.19 31.53
CA TYR A 255 31.28 6.11 32.50
C TYR A 255 29.89 6.04 33.13
N VAL A 256 29.51 4.83 33.53
CA VAL A 256 28.44 4.67 34.52
C VAL A 256 28.85 5.39 35.81
N GLY A 257 27.99 6.30 36.27
CA GLY A 257 28.24 7.25 37.36
C GLY A 257 28.48 8.69 36.91
N ASP A 258 28.64 8.95 35.60
CA ASP A 258 28.72 10.31 35.10
C ASP A 258 27.39 11.05 35.21
N TRP A 259 27.49 12.37 35.32
CA TRP A 259 26.32 13.22 35.40
C TRP A 259 25.69 13.44 34.03
N VAL A 260 24.37 13.58 34.04
CA VAL A 260 23.58 13.92 32.86
C VAL A 260 22.59 15.02 33.18
N GLU A 261 22.41 15.94 32.24
CA GLU A 261 21.37 16.96 32.30
C GLU A 261 20.58 16.97 30.99
N ILE A 262 19.32 17.37 31.06
CA ILE A 262 18.54 17.68 29.86
C ILE A 262 19.06 19.00 29.29
N GLU A 263 19.34 19.01 28.00
CA GLU A 263 19.68 20.24 27.30
C GLU A 263 18.52 21.24 27.34
N PRO A 264 18.79 22.54 27.21
CA PRO A 264 17.71 23.49 26.94
C PRO A 264 17.04 23.05 25.64
N ASP A 265 15.73 23.22 25.56
CA ASP A 265 15.03 23.03 24.29
C ASP A 265 15.76 23.92 23.28
N ALA A 266 16.18 23.35 22.15
CA ALA A 266 16.88 24.14 21.15
C ALA A 266 16.03 25.39 20.87
N PRO A 267 16.63 26.60 20.81
CA PRO A 267 15.87 27.81 20.50
C PRO A 267 15.00 27.50 19.28
N ALA A 268 13.71 27.86 19.33
CA ALA A 268 12.65 27.36 18.44
C ALA A 268 12.96 27.43 16.93
N ALA A 269 14.02 28.13 16.53
CA ALA A 269 14.63 28.13 15.22
C ALA A 269 15.30 26.80 14.78
N MET A 270 15.54 25.82 15.67
CA MET A 270 16.20 24.54 15.33
C MET A 270 15.34 23.29 15.55
N ARG A 271 14.04 23.43 15.89
CA ARG A 271 13.11 22.30 15.80
C ARG A 271 12.70 22.15 14.34
N LEU A 272 13.14 21.07 13.68
CA LEU A 272 12.46 20.66 12.45
C LEU A 272 11.00 20.39 12.82
N SER A 273 10.10 21.09 12.14
CA SER A 273 8.67 20.88 12.34
C SER A 273 8.30 19.45 11.97
N ARG A 274 7.39 18.84 12.74
CA ARG A 274 6.91 17.48 12.46
C ARG A 274 6.23 17.48 11.09
N PRO A 275 6.50 16.49 10.22
CA PRO A 275 5.91 16.48 8.90
C PRO A 275 4.38 16.35 9.00
N PRO A 276 3.62 16.99 8.10
CA PRO A 276 2.19 16.78 8.00
C PRO A 276 1.84 15.33 7.65
N VAL A 277 0.59 14.94 7.84
CA VAL A 277 0.03 13.68 7.34
C VAL A 277 -0.91 14.03 6.19
N MET A 278 -0.83 13.33 5.06
CA MET A 278 -1.55 13.70 3.83
C MET A 278 -2.08 12.47 3.08
N THR A 279 -3.30 12.58 2.55
CA THR A 279 -3.93 11.56 1.69
C THR A 279 -4.56 12.20 0.45
N CYS A 280 -4.50 11.52 -0.70
CA CYS A 280 -5.06 12.00 -1.96
C CYS A 280 -6.24 11.10 -2.39
N VAL A 281 -7.32 11.70 -2.89
CA VAL A 281 -8.48 10.99 -3.47
C VAL A 281 -8.85 11.60 -4.82
N VAL A 282 -9.12 10.74 -5.81
CA VAL A 282 -9.65 11.14 -7.11
C VAL A 282 -11.18 11.03 -7.07
N GLU A 283 -11.92 12.09 -7.39
CA GLU A 283 -13.39 12.07 -7.36
C GLU A 283 -13.96 11.07 -8.38
N HIS A 284 -13.39 11.04 -9.60
CA HIS A 284 -13.84 10.19 -10.70
C HIS A 284 -12.68 9.57 -11.47
N SER A 285 -12.65 8.23 -11.52
CA SER A 285 -11.76 7.43 -12.39
C SER A 285 -12.47 6.12 -12.75
N PRO A 286 -12.40 5.62 -13.99
CA PRO A 286 -11.67 6.17 -15.15
C PRO A 286 -12.33 7.42 -15.76
N ILE A 287 -11.54 8.22 -16.50
CA ILE A 287 -12.02 9.34 -17.32
C ILE A 287 -11.77 9.09 -18.81
N GLN A 288 -12.58 9.69 -19.68
CA GLN A 288 -12.31 9.69 -21.13
C GLN A 288 -11.21 10.70 -21.49
N ARG A 289 -10.42 10.38 -22.52
CA ARG A 289 -9.41 11.31 -23.09
C ARG A 289 -9.99 12.70 -23.33
N GLY A 290 -9.29 13.74 -22.85
CA GLY A 290 -9.69 15.14 -22.98
C GLY A 290 -10.74 15.61 -21.96
N ARG A 291 -11.09 14.77 -20.97
CA ARG A 291 -11.87 15.18 -19.79
C ARG A 291 -10.95 15.54 -18.62
N HIS A 292 -11.53 16.17 -17.62
CA HIS A 292 -10.84 16.52 -16.39
C HIS A 292 -11.25 15.60 -15.24
N ALA A 293 -10.34 15.31 -14.31
CA ALA A 293 -10.63 14.66 -13.04
C ALA A 293 -10.20 15.57 -11.89
N ARG A 294 -11.04 15.74 -10.88
CA ARG A 294 -10.70 16.48 -9.68
C ARG A 294 -10.01 15.59 -8.66
N ILE A 295 -8.91 16.06 -8.10
CA ILE A 295 -8.14 15.40 -7.05
C ILE A 295 -8.19 16.28 -5.81
N ILE A 296 -8.52 15.66 -4.68
CA ILE A 296 -8.59 16.30 -3.37
C ILE A 296 -7.49 15.73 -2.49
N ALA A 297 -6.68 16.60 -1.93
CA ALA A 297 -5.74 16.29 -0.87
C ALA A 297 -6.33 16.66 0.48
N THR A 298 -6.25 15.75 1.44
CA THR A 298 -6.55 16.03 2.85
C THR A 298 -5.24 15.95 3.61
N ALA A 299 -4.79 17.06 4.17
CA ALA A 299 -3.57 17.12 4.96
C ALA A 299 -3.81 17.72 6.34
N ASN A 300 -3.07 17.25 7.34
CA ASN A 300 -3.10 17.77 8.69
C ASN A 300 -1.68 17.89 9.25
N ASP A 301 -1.30 19.10 9.64
CA ASP A 301 -0.05 19.37 10.35
C ASP A 301 -0.23 19.12 11.86
N PRO A 302 0.58 18.25 12.51
CA PRO A 302 0.48 17.96 13.94
C PRO A 302 0.72 19.16 14.86
N GLU A 303 1.24 20.27 14.32
CA GLU A 303 1.57 21.49 15.03
C GLU A 303 0.67 22.66 14.61
N GLY A 304 -0.30 22.41 13.71
CA GLY A 304 -1.30 23.38 13.27
C GLY A 304 -0.74 24.45 12.34
N PHE A 305 0.42 24.23 11.70
CA PHE A 305 0.97 25.19 10.75
C PHE A 305 0.18 25.23 9.44
N PRO A 306 0.04 26.41 8.80
CA PRO A 306 -0.54 26.52 7.47
C PRO A 306 0.24 25.71 6.43
N LEU A 307 -0.46 25.00 5.55
CA LEU A 307 0.13 24.16 4.52
C LEU A 307 0.07 24.83 3.14
N THR A 308 1.17 24.74 2.40
CA THR A 308 1.26 25.12 0.99
C THR A 308 1.29 23.86 0.14
N TYR A 309 0.47 23.81 -0.91
CA TYR A 309 0.34 22.64 -1.77
C TYR A 309 1.04 22.84 -3.11
N THR A 310 1.73 21.80 -3.57
CA THR A 310 2.28 21.73 -4.92
C THR A 310 1.84 20.44 -5.57
N TRP A 311 1.48 20.50 -6.86
CA TRP A 311 0.92 19.39 -7.59
C TRP A 311 1.78 19.06 -8.82
N GLN A 312 1.93 17.78 -9.10
CA GLN A 312 2.61 17.27 -10.28
C GLN A 312 1.83 16.09 -10.86
N ALA A 313 1.89 15.90 -12.18
CA ALA A 313 1.36 14.72 -12.85
C ALA A 313 2.44 14.06 -13.70
N SER A 314 2.38 12.73 -13.86
CA SER A 314 3.28 11.97 -14.73
C SER A 314 3.09 12.29 -16.23
N GLY A 315 1.97 12.92 -16.58
CA GLY A 315 1.69 13.48 -17.89
C GLY A 315 0.38 14.26 -17.84
N GLY A 316 0.17 15.24 -18.72
CA GLY A 316 -1.03 16.08 -18.75
C GLY A 316 -0.79 17.42 -18.06
N LYS A 317 -1.87 18.14 -17.75
CA LYS A 317 -1.78 19.45 -17.08
C LYS A 317 -2.58 19.43 -15.79
N ILE A 318 -2.00 19.95 -14.71
CA ILE A 318 -2.71 20.20 -13.46
C ILE A 318 -3.11 21.68 -13.40
N VAL A 319 -4.33 21.96 -12.97
CA VAL A 319 -4.86 23.30 -12.73
C VAL A 319 -5.35 23.37 -11.27
N GLY A 320 -4.67 24.16 -10.44
CA GLY A 320 -4.95 24.30 -9.01
C GLY A 320 -3.67 24.27 -8.18
N THR A 321 -3.65 25.01 -7.07
CA THR A 321 -2.46 25.17 -6.19
C THR A 321 -2.78 25.01 -4.71
N GLU A 322 -3.99 24.57 -4.37
CA GLU A 322 -4.47 24.43 -2.99
C GLU A 322 -4.79 22.96 -2.68
N GLU A 323 -5.73 22.71 -1.76
CA GLU A 323 -6.13 21.37 -1.30
C GLU A 323 -6.85 20.55 -2.37
N ALA A 324 -7.28 21.18 -3.48
CA ALA A 324 -7.84 20.49 -4.63
C ALA A 324 -7.21 20.99 -5.93
N ALA A 325 -7.06 20.09 -6.89
CA ALA A 325 -6.58 20.40 -8.22
C ALA A 325 -7.31 19.58 -9.29
N ASP A 326 -7.48 20.16 -10.47
CA ASP A 326 -8.08 19.53 -11.63
C ASP A 326 -6.99 19.01 -12.57
N PHE A 327 -7.04 17.72 -12.86
CA PHE A 327 -6.21 17.05 -13.83
C PHE A 327 -6.85 17.10 -15.21
N ASP A 328 -6.20 17.75 -16.17
CA ASP A 328 -6.56 17.81 -17.58
C ASP A 328 -5.82 16.72 -18.37
N SER A 329 -6.60 15.78 -18.93
CA SER A 329 -6.10 14.68 -19.76
C SER A 329 -5.96 15.05 -21.25
N GLY A 330 -6.05 16.33 -21.61
CA GLY A 330 -5.88 16.84 -22.97
C GLY A 330 -4.56 16.39 -23.59
N GLY A 331 -4.64 15.75 -24.76
CA GLY A 331 -3.47 15.28 -25.50
C GLY A 331 -2.80 14.01 -24.96
N LEU A 332 -3.34 13.39 -23.92
CA LEU A 332 -2.82 12.15 -23.36
C LEU A 332 -3.27 10.91 -24.15
N ALA A 333 -2.43 9.87 -24.12
CA ALA A 333 -2.79 8.54 -24.59
C ALA A 333 -3.69 7.83 -23.58
N GLU A 334 -4.21 6.65 -23.95
CA GLU A 334 -4.86 5.80 -22.96
C GLU A 334 -3.82 5.19 -22.00
N GLY A 335 -4.16 5.07 -20.72
CA GLY A 335 -3.25 4.56 -19.69
C GLY A 335 -3.48 5.17 -18.31
N SER A 336 -2.64 4.79 -17.37
CA SER A 336 -2.68 5.28 -15.98
C SER A 336 -1.71 6.45 -15.79
N TYR A 337 -2.22 7.55 -15.24
CA TYR A 337 -1.43 8.74 -14.93
C TYR A 337 -1.41 8.95 -13.42
N THR A 338 -0.22 9.13 -12.85
CA THR A 338 -0.04 9.34 -11.41
C THR A 338 0.01 10.84 -11.13
N ILE A 339 -0.84 11.29 -10.24
CA ILE A 339 -0.88 12.66 -9.74
C ILE A 339 -0.27 12.63 -8.34
N THR A 340 0.75 13.44 -8.12
CA THR A 340 1.43 13.59 -6.83
C THR A 340 1.16 14.99 -6.29
N ALA A 341 0.75 15.06 -5.03
CA ALA A 341 0.58 16.30 -4.29
C ALA A 341 1.58 16.34 -3.13
N ARG A 342 2.13 17.51 -2.86
CA ARG A 342 3.04 17.76 -1.74
C ARG A 342 2.52 18.91 -0.90
N ALA A 343 2.33 18.67 0.39
CA ALA A 343 2.05 19.68 1.39
C ALA A 343 3.33 20.07 2.15
N ASP A 344 3.60 21.36 2.26
CA ASP A 344 4.75 21.94 2.98
C ASP A 344 4.27 22.94 4.03
N ASN A 345 4.75 22.82 5.26
CA ASN A 345 4.38 23.69 6.37
C ASN A 345 5.26 24.96 6.52
N GLY A 346 6.19 25.19 5.59
CA GLY A 346 7.10 26.35 5.60
C GLY A 346 8.11 26.34 6.75
N ARG A 347 8.24 25.21 7.45
CA ARG A 347 9.10 24.98 8.62
C ARG A 347 9.93 23.69 8.49
N GLY A 348 10.04 23.17 7.27
CA GLY A 348 10.81 21.97 6.94
C GLY A 348 10.05 20.64 7.10
N GLY A 349 8.77 20.68 7.50
CA GLY A 349 7.88 19.53 7.48
C GLY A 349 7.16 19.43 6.13
N VAL A 350 7.29 18.28 5.48
CA VAL A 350 6.68 18.01 4.16
C VAL A 350 6.02 16.64 4.15
N ALA A 351 4.94 16.50 3.40
CA ALA A 351 4.27 15.23 3.13
C ALA A 351 3.86 15.15 1.67
N ASP A 352 3.98 13.96 1.10
CA ASP A 352 3.55 13.69 -0.28
C ASP A 352 2.41 12.67 -0.26
N CYS A 353 1.40 12.84 -1.12
CA CYS A 353 0.43 11.80 -1.45
C CYS A 353 0.34 11.62 -2.96
N SER A 354 -0.12 10.45 -3.39
CA SER A 354 -0.34 10.17 -4.80
C SER A 354 -1.69 9.51 -5.02
N ALA A 355 -2.27 9.77 -6.19
CA ALA A 355 -3.45 9.08 -6.68
C ALA A 355 -3.31 8.80 -8.17
N VAL A 356 -3.97 7.75 -8.65
CA VAL A 356 -3.89 7.31 -10.05
C VAL A 356 -5.20 7.64 -10.75
N VAL A 357 -5.10 8.28 -11.91
CA VAL A 357 -6.23 8.52 -12.82
C VAL A 357 -6.03 7.66 -14.05
N GLU A 358 -6.99 6.77 -14.32
CA GLU A 358 -7.05 6.01 -15.57
C GLU A 358 -7.72 6.85 -16.68
N VAL A 359 -7.02 7.02 -17.80
CA VAL A 359 -7.53 7.67 -19.02
C VAL A 359 -7.86 6.59 -20.04
N GLN A 360 -9.12 6.53 -20.46
CA GLN A 360 -9.61 5.58 -21.46
C GLN A 360 -9.81 6.26 -22.81
N ALA A 361 -9.59 5.51 -23.89
CA ALA A 361 -10.07 5.90 -25.20
C ALA A 361 -11.61 6.03 -25.19
N PRO A 362 -12.19 6.94 -26.00
CA PRO A 362 -13.62 6.90 -26.26
C PRO A 362 -14.02 5.49 -26.70
N PRO A 363 -15.18 4.98 -26.26
CA PRO A 363 -15.66 3.68 -26.71
C PRO A 363 -15.68 3.66 -28.24
N ALA A 364 -15.10 2.62 -28.83
CA ALA A 364 -15.13 2.45 -30.27
C ALA A 364 -16.60 2.49 -30.75
N PRO A 365 -16.92 3.16 -31.86
CA PRO A 365 -18.24 3.05 -32.45
C PRO A 365 -18.53 1.55 -32.65
N GLU A 366 -19.69 1.09 -32.19
CA GLU A 366 -20.08 -0.32 -32.35
C GLU A 366 -19.92 -0.70 -33.84
N PRO A 367 -19.29 -1.86 -34.15
CA PRO A 367 -19.28 -2.34 -35.51
C PRO A 367 -20.73 -2.55 -35.94
N VAL A 368 -21.16 -1.77 -36.92
CA VAL A 368 -22.45 -2.00 -37.59
C VAL A 368 -22.33 -3.38 -38.23
N ALA A 369 -22.82 -4.41 -37.54
CA ALA A 369 -22.86 -5.75 -38.07
C ALA A 369 -23.59 -5.67 -39.42
N ALA A 370 -22.93 -6.08 -40.49
CA ALA A 370 -23.57 -6.23 -41.78
C ALA A 370 -24.77 -7.16 -41.61
N VAL A 371 -25.98 -6.61 -41.72
CA VAL A 371 -27.21 -7.40 -41.78
C VAL A 371 -27.05 -8.32 -43.00
N GLN A 372 -26.85 -9.61 -42.78
CA GLN A 372 -26.86 -10.57 -43.88
C GLN A 372 -28.28 -10.64 -44.41
N VAL A 373 -28.55 -9.93 -45.51
CA VAL A 373 -29.83 -10.01 -46.20
C VAL A 373 -29.87 -11.37 -46.91
N GLN A 374 -30.73 -12.27 -46.45
CA GLN A 374 -30.87 -13.62 -47.02
C GLN A 374 -32.08 -13.68 -47.95
N ALA A 375 -31.99 -14.54 -48.98
CA ALA A 375 -33.14 -14.86 -49.81
C ALA A 375 -34.19 -15.63 -49.00
N SER A 376 -35.47 -15.32 -49.17
CA SER A 376 -36.56 -15.95 -48.41
C SER A 376 -37.77 -16.24 -49.30
N LYS A 377 -38.43 -17.38 -49.07
CA LYS A 377 -39.70 -17.72 -49.75
C LYS A 377 -40.77 -16.73 -49.28
N THR A 378 -41.29 -15.93 -50.19
CA THR A 378 -42.27 -14.87 -49.87
C THR A 378 -43.68 -15.18 -50.34
N ALA A 379 -43.84 -16.08 -51.31
CA ALA A 379 -45.14 -16.48 -51.82
C ALA A 379 -45.12 -17.89 -52.41
N GLU A 380 -46.32 -18.46 -52.54
CA GLU A 380 -46.57 -19.77 -53.13
C GLU A 380 -47.89 -19.71 -53.91
N CYS A 381 -47.94 -20.41 -55.04
CA CYS A 381 -49.19 -20.63 -55.78
C CYS A 381 -49.41 -22.11 -56.03
N ASP A 382 -50.63 -22.58 -55.79
CA ASP A 382 -51.07 -23.93 -56.15
C ASP A 382 -51.83 -23.98 -57.49
N TYR A 383 -51.69 -25.10 -58.19
CA TYR A 383 -52.36 -25.44 -59.44
C TYR A 383 -53.37 -26.56 -59.16
N ARG A 384 -54.65 -26.20 -59.10
CA ARG A 384 -55.73 -27.12 -58.72
C ARG A 384 -55.95 -28.27 -59.70
N ALA A 385 -55.65 -28.06 -60.99
CA ALA A 385 -55.82 -29.07 -62.03
C ALA A 385 -54.48 -29.76 -62.33
N SER A 386 -54.46 -31.09 -62.22
CA SER A 386 -53.31 -31.91 -62.66
C SER A 386 -52.99 -31.65 -64.12
N GLY A 387 -51.70 -31.56 -64.45
CA GLY A 387 -51.21 -31.26 -65.80
C GLY A 387 -51.31 -29.79 -66.21
N SER A 388 -51.83 -28.90 -65.35
CA SER A 388 -51.95 -27.46 -65.68
C SER A 388 -50.65 -26.70 -65.39
N SER A 389 -50.19 -25.95 -66.38
CA SER A 389 -49.13 -24.93 -66.25
C SER A 389 -49.68 -23.50 -66.19
N ARG A 390 -50.97 -23.29 -66.48
CA ARG A 390 -51.59 -21.97 -66.53
C ARG A 390 -51.99 -21.50 -65.14
N ALA A 391 -51.49 -20.34 -64.72
CA ALA A 391 -51.87 -19.70 -63.48
C ALA A 391 -53.38 -19.35 -63.49
N ASP A 392 -54.10 -19.79 -62.46
CA ASP A 392 -55.51 -19.44 -62.27
C ASP A 392 -55.66 -18.02 -61.68
N ASN A 393 -56.89 -17.56 -61.44
CA ASN A 393 -57.14 -16.23 -60.89
C ASN A 393 -56.61 -16.06 -59.45
N VAL A 394 -56.41 -17.16 -58.72
CA VAL A 394 -55.83 -17.11 -57.36
C VAL A 394 -54.33 -16.89 -57.45
N CYS A 395 -53.63 -17.64 -58.30
CA CYS A 395 -52.19 -17.44 -58.49
C CYS A 395 -51.87 -16.09 -59.15
N LYS A 396 -52.68 -15.63 -60.11
CA LYS A 396 -52.50 -14.31 -60.73
C LYS A 396 -52.48 -13.18 -59.71
N ARG A 397 -53.37 -13.22 -58.71
CA ARG A 397 -53.40 -12.23 -57.62
C ARG A 397 -52.14 -12.28 -56.75
N VAL A 398 -51.57 -13.46 -56.52
CA VAL A 398 -50.27 -13.61 -55.82
C VAL A 398 -49.16 -13.00 -56.66
N LEU A 399 -49.15 -13.25 -57.97
CA LEU A 399 -48.19 -12.66 -58.89
C LEU A 399 -48.35 -11.14 -59.01
N ASP A 400 -49.56 -10.60 -58.92
CA ASP A 400 -49.81 -9.15 -58.90
C ASP A 400 -49.17 -8.47 -57.68
N ASP A 401 -49.28 -9.08 -56.49
CA ASP A 401 -48.66 -8.58 -55.26
C ASP A 401 -47.12 -8.63 -55.33
N VAL A 402 -46.57 -9.75 -55.82
CA VAL A 402 -45.13 -9.90 -56.08
C VAL A 402 -44.65 -8.87 -57.11
N GLY A 403 -45.42 -8.64 -58.17
CA GLY A 403 -45.13 -7.64 -59.19
C GLY A 403 -45.14 -6.22 -58.63
N LEU A 404 -46.11 -5.86 -57.79
CA LEU A 404 -46.17 -4.56 -57.12
C LEU A 404 -44.94 -4.34 -56.23
N ARG A 405 -44.55 -5.38 -55.48
CA ARG A 405 -43.34 -5.33 -54.64
C ARG A 405 -42.07 -5.13 -55.47
N LEU A 406 -41.94 -5.82 -56.61
CA LEU A 406 -40.81 -5.65 -57.54
C LEU A 406 -40.77 -4.25 -58.18
N LYS A 407 -41.91 -3.59 -58.38
CA LYS A 407 -41.98 -2.20 -58.84
C LYS A 407 -41.53 -1.22 -57.75
N ASN A 408 -41.91 -1.47 -56.50
CA ASN A 408 -41.54 -0.62 -55.37
C ASN A 408 -40.07 -0.78 -54.95
N ASP A 409 -39.46 -1.94 -55.20
CA ASP A 409 -38.04 -2.20 -54.92
C ASP A 409 -37.29 -2.54 -56.22
N PRO A 410 -36.72 -1.54 -56.93
CA PRO A 410 -36.07 -1.76 -58.22
C PRO A 410 -34.76 -2.55 -58.12
N ASN A 411 -34.20 -2.74 -56.92
CA ASN A 411 -32.91 -3.38 -56.71
C ASN A 411 -32.98 -4.86 -56.33
N SER A 412 -34.19 -5.38 -56.06
CA SER A 412 -34.40 -6.79 -55.72
C SER A 412 -34.74 -7.65 -56.94
N SER A 413 -34.49 -8.95 -56.87
CA SER A 413 -34.90 -9.95 -57.86
C SER A 413 -35.71 -11.06 -57.19
N ILE A 414 -36.29 -11.95 -57.98
CA ILE A 414 -36.97 -13.15 -57.47
C ILE A 414 -36.48 -14.42 -58.18
N VAL A 415 -36.62 -15.55 -57.50
CA VAL A 415 -36.50 -16.89 -58.09
C VAL A 415 -37.84 -17.60 -58.00
N ILE A 416 -38.37 -18.04 -59.13
CA ILE A 416 -39.58 -18.85 -59.22
C ILE A 416 -39.17 -20.30 -59.40
N VAL A 417 -39.50 -21.14 -58.41
CA VAL A 417 -39.22 -22.57 -58.43
C VAL A 417 -40.51 -23.32 -58.72
N GLY A 418 -40.58 -23.96 -59.89
CA GLY A 418 -41.74 -24.76 -60.27
C GLY A 418 -41.63 -26.20 -59.79
N PHE A 419 -42.74 -26.76 -59.31
CA PHE A 419 -42.84 -28.16 -58.89
C PHE A 419 -43.91 -28.87 -59.72
N ALA A 420 -43.76 -30.19 -59.84
CA ALA A 420 -44.77 -31.07 -60.42
C ALA A 420 -44.73 -32.43 -59.74
N ASP A 421 -45.89 -33.06 -59.59
CA ASP A 421 -45.99 -34.39 -59.01
C ASP A 421 -45.32 -35.41 -59.98
N PRO A 422 -44.53 -36.38 -59.49
CA PRO A 422 -43.96 -37.44 -60.34
C PRO A 422 -45.00 -38.22 -61.17
N GLY A 423 -46.26 -38.27 -60.71
CA GLY A 423 -47.38 -38.85 -61.45
C GLY A 423 -47.92 -37.98 -62.59
N GLU A 424 -47.52 -36.72 -62.71
CA GLU A 424 -47.92 -35.83 -63.81
C GLU A 424 -47.11 -36.13 -65.09
N PRO A 425 -47.76 -36.06 -66.27
CA PRO A 425 -47.08 -36.31 -67.53
C PRO A 425 -45.95 -35.30 -67.74
N GLN A 426 -44.75 -35.83 -68.02
CA GLN A 426 -43.54 -35.03 -68.22
C GLN A 426 -43.27 -34.04 -67.06
N SER A 427 -43.42 -34.52 -65.82
CA SER A 427 -43.33 -33.73 -64.58
C SER A 427 -42.22 -32.66 -64.56
N ALA A 428 -40.99 -32.99 -64.96
CA ALA A 428 -39.90 -32.00 -65.04
C ALA A 428 -40.17 -30.85 -66.05
N GLN A 429 -40.74 -31.15 -67.22
CA GLN A 429 -41.13 -30.15 -68.21
C GLN A 429 -42.36 -29.36 -67.76
N LEU A 430 -43.27 -30.00 -67.03
CA LEU A 430 -44.46 -29.35 -66.48
C LEU A 430 -44.09 -28.35 -65.37
N ALA A 431 -43.18 -28.74 -64.47
CA ALA A 431 -42.64 -27.88 -63.42
C ALA A 431 -41.94 -26.64 -64.01
N GLN A 432 -41.10 -26.83 -65.04
CA GLN A 432 -40.51 -25.72 -65.78
C GLN A 432 -41.57 -24.84 -66.45
N SER A 433 -42.60 -25.46 -67.05
CA SER A 433 -43.68 -24.73 -67.73
C SER A 433 -44.49 -23.87 -66.76
N ARG A 434 -44.79 -24.35 -65.55
CA ARG A 434 -45.47 -23.58 -64.50
C ARG A 434 -44.70 -22.31 -64.14
N ALA A 435 -43.40 -22.43 -63.89
CA ALA A 435 -42.57 -21.30 -63.54
C ALA A 435 -42.35 -20.33 -64.72
N ASN A 436 -42.21 -20.84 -65.94
CA ASN A 436 -42.13 -20.00 -67.16
C ASN A 436 -43.43 -19.22 -67.41
N MET A 437 -44.60 -19.83 -67.18
CA MET A 437 -45.88 -19.14 -67.31
C MET A 437 -46.06 -18.03 -66.28
N ALA A 438 -45.58 -18.23 -65.05
CA ALA A 438 -45.57 -17.21 -64.01
C ALA A 438 -44.60 -16.06 -64.34
N GLN A 439 -43.39 -16.38 -64.82
CA GLN A 439 -42.44 -15.38 -65.32
C GLN A 439 -43.04 -14.57 -66.47
N LYS A 440 -43.70 -15.24 -67.43
CA LYS A 440 -44.37 -14.57 -68.55
C LYS A 440 -45.47 -13.62 -68.06
N TYR A 441 -46.27 -14.04 -67.10
CA TYR A 441 -47.31 -13.18 -66.52
C TYR A 441 -46.71 -11.90 -65.90
N LEU A 442 -45.64 -12.04 -65.10
CA LEU A 442 -44.95 -10.89 -64.50
C LEU A 442 -44.33 -9.96 -65.57
N ALA A 443 -43.77 -10.53 -66.64
CA ALA A 443 -43.24 -9.77 -67.77
C ALA A 443 -44.35 -8.97 -68.48
N ASP A 444 -45.50 -9.61 -68.76
CA ASP A 444 -46.67 -8.95 -69.34
C ASP A 444 -47.23 -7.85 -68.41
N SER A 445 -47.03 -7.97 -67.09
CA SER A 445 -47.36 -6.95 -66.09
C SER A 445 -46.31 -5.83 -65.92
N GLY A 446 -45.25 -5.82 -66.73
CA GLY A 446 -44.23 -4.77 -66.78
C GLY A 446 -43.04 -4.96 -65.83
N ILE A 447 -42.74 -6.20 -65.41
CA ILE A 447 -41.51 -6.54 -64.69
C ILE A 447 -40.43 -6.94 -65.70
N ASP A 448 -39.21 -6.40 -65.55
CA ASP A 448 -38.08 -6.79 -66.38
C ASP A 448 -37.77 -8.29 -66.21
N PRO A 449 -37.80 -9.11 -67.30
CA PRO A 449 -37.53 -10.53 -67.22
C PRO A 449 -36.16 -10.88 -66.61
N SER A 450 -35.16 -9.99 -66.72
CA SER A 450 -33.84 -10.18 -66.12
C SER A 450 -33.86 -10.23 -64.59
N ARG A 451 -34.93 -9.73 -63.95
CA ARG A 451 -35.14 -9.73 -62.50
C ARG A 451 -35.86 -10.99 -61.98
N VAL A 452 -36.21 -11.92 -62.87
CA VAL A 452 -36.94 -13.15 -62.54
C VAL A 452 -36.16 -14.36 -63.05
N VAL A 453 -35.61 -15.15 -62.13
CA VAL A 453 -34.93 -16.41 -62.46
C VAL A 453 -35.91 -17.56 -62.29
N VAL A 454 -35.95 -18.49 -63.26
CA VAL A 454 -36.78 -19.70 -63.18
C VAL A 454 -35.90 -20.91 -62.84
N ARG A 455 -36.37 -21.74 -61.90
CA ARG A 455 -35.76 -23.04 -61.56
C ARG A 455 -36.81 -24.15 -61.50
N VAL A 456 -36.36 -25.39 -61.68
CA VAL A 456 -37.17 -26.59 -61.44
C VAL A 456 -36.84 -27.11 -60.04
N GLY A 457 -37.87 -27.23 -59.20
CA GLY A 457 -37.78 -27.84 -57.88
C GLY A 457 -37.84 -29.36 -57.96
N GLN A 458 -37.22 -30.03 -57.00
CA GLN A 458 -37.41 -31.47 -56.82
C GLN A 458 -38.74 -31.73 -56.12
N ALA A 459 -39.55 -32.61 -56.70
CA ALA A 459 -40.83 -32.99 -56.13
C ALA A 459 -40.64 -33.83 -54.86
N ASP A 460 -41.47 -33.59 -53.86
CA ASP A 460 -41.55 -34.47 -52.70
C ASP A 460 -42.45 -35.66 -53.07
N THR A 461 -41.87 -36.86 -53.11
CA THR A 461 -42.57 -38.09 -53.48
C THR A 461 -43.74 -38.45 -52.56
N ALA A 462 -43.83 -37.87 -51.36
CA ALA A 462 -44.92 -38.09 -50.42
C ALA A 462 -46.03 -37.01 -50.50
N ALA A 463 -45.77 -35.88 -51.15
CA ALA A 463 -46.63 -34.69 -51.10
C ALA A 463 -47.78 -34.71 -52.14
N GLY A 464 -47.73 -35.60 -53.13
CA GLY A 464 -48.78 -35.77 -54.14
C GLY A 464 -49.16 -34.44 -54.81
N ALA A 465 -50.45 -34.11 -54.81
CA ALA A 465 -51.01 -32.89 -55.39
C ALA A 465 -50.44 -31.57 -54.80
N GLN A 466 -49.78 -31.60 -53.63
CA GLN A 466 -49.08 -30.42 -53.09
C GLN A 466 -47.85 -30.05 -53.94
N ASN A 467 -47.33 -30.96 -54.77
CA ASN A 467 -46.28 -30.63 -55.74
C ASN A 467 -46.83 -29.82 -56.94
N HIS A 468 -48.14 -29.63 -57.06
CA HIS A 468 -48.72 -28.81 -58.12
C HIS A 468 -48.57 -27.33 -57.78
N ARG A 469 -47.35 -26.81 -57.70
CA ARG A 469 -47.12 -25.45 -57.19
C ARG A 469 -45.95 -24.72 -57.83
N ILE A 470 -45.88 -23.42 -57.58
CA ILE A 470 -44.66 -22.61 -57.71
C ILE A 470 -44.34 -21.95 -56.37
N ASP A 471 -43.07 -21.92 -56.01
CA ASP A 471 -42.55 -21.14 -54.90
C ASP A 471 -41.85 -19.89 -55.42
N ILE A 472 -42.10 -18.75 -54.79
CA ILE A 472 -41.49 -17.47 -55.16
C ILE A 472 -40.58 -17.04 -54.01
N VAL A 473 -39.29 -16.96 -54.32
CA VAL A 473 -38.23 -16.56 -53.39
C VAL A 473 -37.79 -15.14 -53.71
N TRP A 474 -37.85 -14.26 -52.72
CA TRP A 474 -37.36 -12.90 -52.81
C TRP A 474 -35.86 -12.84 -52.56
N VAL A 475 -35.13 -12.14 -53.44
CA VAL A 475 -33.67 -11.97 -53.38
C VAL A 475 -33.35 -10.47 -53.30
N PRO A 476 -33.10 -9.95 -52.10
CA PRO A 476 -32.68 -8.56 -51.90
C PRO A 476 -31.33 -8.25 -52.58
N LYS A 477 -31.07 -6.97 -52.84
CA LYS A 477 -29.76 -6.52 -53.35
C LYS A 477 -28.63 -7.02 -52.44
N GLY A 478 -27.73 -7.84 -52.99
CA GLY A 478 -26.59 -8.42 -52.27
C GLY A 478 -26.83 -9.82 -51.68
N ALA A 479 -28.05 -10.35 -51.78
CA ALA A 479 -28.37 -11.74 -51.44
C ALA A 479 -28.16 -12.67 -52.65
N THR A 480 -27.93 -13.95 -52.39
CA THR A 480 -27.88 -15.03 -53.40
C THR A 480 -28.84 -16.17 -53.03
N TYR A 481 -29.36 -16.88 -54.03
CA TYR A 481 -30.24 -18.05 -53.90
C TYR A 481 -29.82 -19.16 -54.85
#